data_AF-A0A1H5E4X2-F1
#
_entry.id   AF-A0A1H5E4X2-F1
#
_cell.length_a   1.000
_cell.length_b   1.000
_cell.length_c   1.000
_cell.angle_alpha   90.00
_cell.angle_beta   90.00
_cell.angle_gamma   90.00
#
_symmetry.space_group_name_H-M   'P 1'
#
loop_
_entity.id
_entity.type
_entity.pdbx_description
1 polymer ?
#
loop_
_entity_poly.entity_id
_entity_poly.type
_entity_poly.pdbx_seq_one_letter_code
_entity_poly.pdbx_strand_id
1 'polypeptide(L)'
;MGDWNGYAHVRVWRVGVGRVVVVLSGKGAEYHPETLLPLLRAEYPDDTVEFFFHRPMDWMALGYYAELTSNDDGTVTVTHIAGDALAARLGPTLYATEDPDDHSAGYGGA
;
A
#
# COMPACT_ATOMS: atom_id res chain seq x y z
N MET A 1 1.50 26.91 -10.35
CA MET A 1 0.43 26.07 -9.77
C MET A 1 1.14 24.90 -9.11
N GLY A 2 1.28 24.95 -7.79
CA GLY A 2 2.20 24.08 -7.04
C GLY A 2 1.60 22.73 -6.69
N ASP A 3 2.43 21.70 -6.75
CA ASP A 3 2.57 20.48 -5.93
C ASP A 3 1.49 20.18 -4.87
N TRP A 4 0.21 20.08 -5.26
CA TRP A 4 -0.89 19.69 -4.35
C TRP A 4 -1.15 18.18 -4.27
N ASN A 5 -0.39 17.38 -5.02
CA ASN A 5 -0.42 15.93 -4.93
C ASN A 5 0.69 15.53 -3.95
N GLY A 6 0.39 15.46 -2.65
CA GLY A 6 1.35 15.10 -1.60
C GLY A 6 2.16 13.83 -1.91
N TYR A 7 3.24 13.59 -1.17
CA TYR A 7 4.16 12.48 -1.49
C TYR A 7 3.50 11.10 -1.39
N ALA A 8 4.03 10.15 -2.16
CA ALA A 8 3.75 8.73 -1.97
C ALA A 8 4.68 8.21 -0.86
N HIS A 9 4.11 7.55 0.13
CA HIS A 9 4.85 6.86 1.17
C HIS A 9 4.90 5.38 0.79
N VAL A 10 6.11 4.82 0.75
CA VAL A 10 6.34 3.43 0.32
C VAL A 10 6.93 2.67 1.50
N ARG A 11 6.26 1.59 1.91
CA ARG A 11 6.76 0.63 2.89
C ARG A 11 6.90 -0.73 2.21
N VAL A 12 7.99 -1.44 2.50
CA VAL A 12 8.36 -2.68 1.82
C VAL A 12 8.72 -3.77 2.82
N TRP A 13 8.20 -4.97 2.59
CA TRP A 13 8.49 -6.17 3.37
C TRP A 13 8.96 -7.29 2.46
N ARG A 14 10.05 -7.95 2.84
CA ARG A 14 10.44 -9.23 2.26
C ARG A 14 9.80 -10.35 3.08
N VAL A 15 8.75 -10.95 2.54
CA VAL A 15 7.93 -11.96 3.24
C VAL A 15 8.37 -13.40 2.95
N GLY A 16 9.34 -13.57 2.06
CA GLY A 16 9.94 -14.85 1.72
C GLY A 16 11.04 -14.71 0.67
N VAL A 17 11.65 -15.83 0.29
CA VAL A 17 12.59 -15.87 -0.84
C VAL A 17 11.82 -15.56 -2.12
N GLY A 18 12.26 -14.56 -2.88
CA GLY A 18 11.60 -14.18 -4.14
C GLY A 18 10.26 -13.44 -3.97
N ARG A 19 9.89 -13.00 -2.76
CA ARG A 19 8.58 -12.38 -2.49
C ARG A 19 8.71 -11.09 -1.70
N VAL A 20 8.18 -10.03 -2.29
CA VAL A 20 8.15 -8.68 -1.73
C VAL A 20 6.72 -8.18 -1.70
N VAL A 21 6.33 -7.58 -0.57
CA VAL A 21 5.07 -6.86 -0.44
C VAL A 21 5.39 -5.38 -0.28
N VAL A 22 4.67 -4.55 -1.02
CA VAL A 22 4.78 -3.09 -0.98
C VAL A 22 3.44 -2.52 -0.55
N VAL A 23 3.44 -1.71 0.50
CA VAL A 23 2.27 -0.93 0.93
C VAL A 23 2.53 0.53 0.65
N LEU A 24 1.64 1.12 -0.12
CA LEU A 24 1.64 2.50 -0.56
C LEU A 24 0.64 3.31 0.26
N SER A 25 0.97 4.56 0.59
CA SER A 25 0.03 5.52 1.15
C SER A 25 0.34 6.95 0.71
N GLY A 26 -0.51 7.89 1.10
CA GLY A 26 -0.40 9.29 0.68
C GLY A 26 -1.01 9.56 -0.70
N LYS A 27 -1.26 10.85 -0.96
CA LYS A 27 -1.99 11.32 -2.16
C LYS A 27 -1.28 11.00 -3.47
N GLY A 28 0.05 11.00 -3.49
CA GLY A 28 0.83 10.72 -4.69
C GLY A 28 0.64 9.28 -5.17
N ALA A 29 0.50 8.34 -4.24
CA ALA A 29 0.20 6.94 -4.57
C ALA A 29 -1.29 6.75 -4.92
N GLU A 30 -2.20 7.56 -4.37
CA GLU A 30 -3.62 7.51 -4.70
C GLU A 30 -3.93 7.94 -6.14
N TYR A 31 -3.31 9.03 -6.59
CA TYR A 31 -3.64 9.64 -7.88
C TYR A 31 -2.85 9.08 -9.05
N HIS A 32 -1.72 8.42 -8.81
CA HIS A 32 -0.80 7.97 -9.86
C HIS A 32 -0.23 6.54 -9.65
N PRO A 33 -1.04 5.53 -9.27
CA PRO A 33 -0.53 4.17 -9.09
C PRO A 33 0.07 3.58 -10.38
N GLU A 34 -0.48 3.89 -11.55
CA GLU A 34 -0.01 3.38 -12.86
C GLU A 34 1.41 3.85 -13.19
N THR A 35 1.83 4.99 -12.65
CA THR A 35 3.21 5.48 -12.81
C THR A 35 4.14 4.86 -11.77
N LEU A 36 3.64 4.62 -10.57
CA LEU A 36 4.46 4.18 -9.44
C LEU A 36 4.73 2.67 -9.44
N LEU A 37 3.74 1.83 -9.74
CA LEU A 37 3.88 0.38 -9.68
C LEU A 37 4.98 -0.15 -10.61
N PRO A 38 5.13 0.32 -11.88
CA PRO A 38 6.21 -0.13 -12.75
C PRO A 38 7.60 0.24 -12.22
N LEU A 39 7.76 1.43 -11.63
CA LEU A 39 9.03 1.88 -11.06
C LEU A 39 9.44 1.00 -9.89
N LEU A 40 8.52 0.74 -8.97
CA LEU A 40 8.76 -0.13 -7.82
C LEU A 40 9.01 -1.58 -8.24
N ARG A 41 8.34 -2.07 -9.29
CA ARG A 41 8.61 -3.40 -9.82
C ARG A 41 10.02 -3.50 -10.42
N ALA A 42 10.53 -2.43 -11.03
CA ALA A 42 11.89 -2.39 -11.56
C ALA A 42 12.97 -2.42 -10.46
N GLU A 43 12.66 -2.01 -9.22
CA GLU A 43 13.57 -2.12 -8.08
C GLU A 43 13.75 -3.56 -7.59
N TYR A 44 12.77 -4.44 -7.85
CA TYR A 44 12.77 -5.84 -7.43
C TYR A 44 12.58 -6.79 -8.63
N PRO A 45 13.51 -6.82 -9.60
CA PRO A 45 13.33 -7.51 -10.87
C PRO A 45 13.23 -9.05 -10.73
N ASP A 46 13.82 -9.61 -9.68
CA ASP A 46 13.85 -11.06 -9.42
C ASP A 46 12.75 -11.52 -8.45
N ASP A 47 11.98 -10.59 -7.87
CA ASP A 47 10.95 -10.89 -6.89
C ASP A 47 9.54 -10.81 -7.49
N THR A 48 8.65 -11.65 -6.98
CA THR A 48 7.22 -11.42 -7.10
C THR A 48 6.83 -10.29 -6.16
N VAL A 49 6.37 -9.17 -6.73
CA VAL A 49 5.92 -7.99 -5.97
C VAL A 49 4.39 -7.94 -5.90
N GLU A 50 3.86 -7.96 -4.67
CA GLU A 50 2.45 -7.71 -4.35
C GLU A 50 2.29 -6.26 -3.88
N PHE A 51 1.32 -5.53 -4.42
CA PHE A 51 1.11 -4.11 -4.11
C PHE A 51 -0.19 -3.90 -3.34
N PHE A 52 -0.13 -3.07 -2.30
CA PHE A 52 -1.28 -2.67 -1.52
C PHE A 52 -1.30 -1.15 -1.35
N PHE A 53 -2.50 -0.60 -1.19
CA PHE A 53 -2.73 0.80 -0.87
C PHE A 53 -3.38 0.93 0.51
N HIS A 54 -2.95 1.90 1.31
CA HIS A 54 -3.51 2.23 2.61
C HIS A 54 -4.23 3.58 2.55
N ARG A 55 -5.54 3.59 2.85
CA ARG A 55 -6.43 4.76 2.88
C ARG A 55 -6.90 5.06 4.30
N PRO A 56 -6.18 5.89 5.07
CA PRO A 56 -6.55 6.19 6.46
C PRO A 56 -7.83 7.04 6.59
N MET A 57 -8.29 7.69 5.51
CA MET A 57 -9.43 8.64 5.56
C MET A 57 -10.79 8.07 5.11
N ASP A 58 -10.90 6.79 4.74
CA ASP A 58 -12.16 6.17 4.31
C ASP A 58 -12.82 5.35 5.43
N TRP A 59 -13.15 6.04 6.53
CA TRP A 59 -13.73 5.52 7.78
C TRP A 59 -15.13 4.88 7.63
N MET A 60 -15.80 5.09 6.50
CA MET A 60 -17.17 4.61 6.26
C MET A 60 -17.23 3.19 5.68
N ALA A 61 -16.12 2.71 5.13
CA ALA A 61 -15.95 1.33 4.69
C ALA A 61 -14.87 0.70 5.56
N LEU A 62 -15.09 -0.52 6.05
CA LEU A 62 -14.14 -1.30 6.85
C LEU A 62 -12.81 -1.66 6.10
N GLY A 63 -12.49 -0.96 5.01
CA GLY A 63 -11.34 -1.20 4.13
C GLY A 63 -10.29 -0.11 4.26
N TYR A 64 -9.46 -0.20 5.29
CA TYR A 64 -8.24 0.60 5.41
C TYR A 64 -7.24 0.29 4.30
N TYR A 65 -7.35 -0.88 3.66
CA TYR A 65 -6.38 -1.37 2.69
C TYR A 65 -7.06 -1.81 1.39
N ALA A 66 -6.31 -1.75 0.29
CA ALA A 66 -6.69 -2.32 -0.99
C ALA A 66 -5.50 -3.03 -1.63
N GLU A 67 -5.74 -4.16 -2.30
CA GLU A 67 -4.79 -4.78 -3.20
C GLU A 67 -4.82 -4.06 -4.56
N LEU A 68 -3.63 -3.82 -5.12
CA LEU A 68 -3.45 -3.17 -6.41
C LEU A 68 -2.93 -4.19 -7.43
N THR A 69 -3.70 -4.41 -8.48
CA THR A 69 -3.34 -5.34 -9.56
C THR A 69 -3.10 -4.56 -10.84
N SER A 70 -1.86 -4.57 -11.34
CA SER A 70 -1.55 -4.07 -12.68
C SER A 70 -2.11 -5.00 -13.74
N ASN A 71 -2.86 -4.44 -14.67
CA ASN A 71 -3.40 -5.14 -15.83
C ASN A 71 -2.45 -5.00 -17.04
N ASP A 72 -2.60 -5.87 -18.03
CA ASP A 72 -1.77 -5.87 -19.26
C ASP A 72 -1.92 -4.59 -20.09
N ASP A 73 -3.03 -3.86 -19.94
CA ASP A 73 -3.30 -2.59 -20.62
C ASP A 73 -2.69 -1.37 -19.90
N GLY A 74 -1.95 -1.59 -18.81
CA GLY A 74 -1.32 -0.55 -18.00
C GLY A 74 -2.24 0.11 -16.97
N THR A 75 -3.51 -0.32 -16.88
CA THR A 75 -4.42 0.15 -15.83
C THR A 75 -4.17 -0.59 -14.51
N VAL A 76 -4.62 -0.02 -13.39
CA VAL A 76 -4.57 -0.67 -12.07
C VAL A 76 -5.98 -0.92 -11.54
N THR A 77 -6.26 -2.18 -11.22
CA THR A 77 -7.48 -2.56 -10.49
C THR A 77 -7.25 -2.42 -8.99
N VAL A 78 -8.20 -1.82 -8.29
CA VAL A 78 -8.17 -1.65 -6.82
C VAL A 78 -9.21 -2.56 -6.18
N THR A 79 -8.76 -3.50 -5.36
CA THR A 79 -9.65 -4.45 -4.65
C THR A 79 -9.52 -4.25 -3.14
N HIS A 80 -10.60 -3.82 -2.48
CA HIS A 80 -10.56 -3.60 -1.02
C HIS A 80 -10.28 -4.90 -0.26
N ILE A 81 -9.43 -4.82 0.75
CA ILE A 81 -9.06 -5.93 1.62
C ILE A 81 -9.14 -5.48 3.08
N ALA A 82 -9.59 -6.38 3.95
CA ALA A 82 -9.60 -6.14 5.38
C ALA A 82 -8.17 -6.10 5.94
N GLY A 83 -7.91 -5.19 6.88
CA GLY A 83 -6.57 -4.98 7.42
C GLY A 83 -6.01 -6.21 8.17
N ASP A 84 -6.86 -6.99 8.80
CA ASP A 84 -6.51 -8.26 9.46
C ASP A 84 -6.01 -9.32 8.46
N ALA A 85 -6.63 -9.40 7.28
CA ALA A 85 -6.20 -10.27 6.19
C ALA A 85 -4.81 -9.87 5.66
N LEU A 86 -4.52 -8.57 5.59
CA LEU A 86 -3.17 -8.09 5.24
C LEU A 86 -2.17 -8.32 6.38
N ALA A 87 -2.57 -8.10 7.63
CA ALA A 87 -1.76 -8.34 8.82
C ALA A 87 -1.36 -9.82 8.95
N ALA A 88 -2.23 -10.75 8.58
CA ALA A 88 -1.91 -12.17 8.53
C ALA A 88 -0.77 -12.48 7.54
N ARG A 89 -0.59 -11.67 6.48
CA ARG A 89 0.52 -11.83 5.51
C ARG A 89 1.81 -11.18 5.98
N LEU A 90 1.72 -10.00 6.59
CA LEU A 90 2.88 -9.16 6.94
C LEU A 90 3.34 -9.32 8.39
N GLY A 91 2.54 -9.97 9.22
CA GLY A 91 2.80 -10.12 10.65
C GLY A 91 2.63 -8.81 11.43
N PRO A 92 3.00 -8.82 12.72
CA PRO A 92 2.77 -7.70 13.65
C PRO A 92 3.50 -6.41 13.26
N THR A 93 4.45 -6.45 12.33
CA THR A 93 5.17 -5.26 11.84
C THR A 93 4.33 -4.34 10.97
N LEU A 94 3.20 -4.81 10.43
CA LEU A 94 2.30 -3.97 9.62
C LEU A 94 1.83 -2.73 10.41
N TYR A 95 1.41 -2.94 11.65
CA TYR A 95 0.91 -1.88 12.54
C TYR A 95 2.04 -1.14 13.26
N ALA A 96 3.25 -1.69 13.32
CA ALA A 96 4.40 -1.03 13.95
C ALA A 96 5.03 0.07 13.06
N THR A 97 4.73 0.04 11.76
CA THR A 97 5.18 1.04 10.78
C THR A 97 4.00 1.88 10.30
N GLU A 98 3.18 2.38 11.23
CA GLU A 98 2.10 3.31 10.94
C GLU A 98 2.62 4.47 10.07
N ASP A 99 1.79 4.90 9.11
CA ASP A 99 2.10 6.04 8.28
C ASP A 99 2.25 7.27 9.19
N PRO A 100 3.35 8.04 9.11
CA PRO A 100 3.52 9.24 9.92
C PRO A 100 2.39 10.27 9.73
N ASP A 101 1.68 10.21 8.60
CA ASP A 101 0.52 11.05 8.29
C ASP A 101 -0.83 10.38 8.66
N ASP A 102 -0.80 9.15 9.17
CA ASP A 102 -1.98 8.48 9.70
C ASP A 102 -2.24 8.94 11.14
N HIS A 103 -3.11 9.94 11.25
CA HIS A 103 -3.66 10.41 12.51
C HIS A 103 -4.88 9.60 12.97
N SER A 104 -5.25 8.53 12.27
CA SER A 104 -6.21 7.58 12.82
C SER A 104 -5.49 6.88 13.97
N ALA A 105 -5.75 7.36 15.20
CA ALA A 105 -5.34 6.63 16.39
C ALA A 105 -5.99 5.25 16.27
N GLY A 106 -5.21 4.26 15.83
CA GLY A 106 -5.71 2.91 15.62
C GLY A 106 -6.44 2.47 16.88
N TYR A 107 -7.69 2.05 16.76
CA TYR A 107 -8.33 1.21 17.76
C TYR A 107 -7.68 -0.19 17.71
N GLY A 108 -6.38 -0.24 18.00
CA GLY A 108 -5.51 -1.41 18.00
C GLY A 108 -4.37 -1.31 19.02
N GLY A 109 -4.49 -0.40 19.99
CA GLY A 109 -3.54 -0.22 21.09
C GLY A 109 -4.22 -0.15 22.46
N ALA A 110 -4.69 -1.29 22.95
CA ALA A 110 -4.82 -1.64 24.37
C ALA A 110 -4.80 -3.16 24.52
#